data_AF-A0A5S5BUH2-F1
#
_entry.id   AF-A0A5S5BUH2-F1
#
_cell.length_a   1.000
_cell.length_b   1.000
_cell.length_c   1.000
_cell.angle_alpha   90.00
_cell.angle_beta   90.00
_cell.angle_gamma   90.00
#
_symmetry.space_group_name_H-M   'P 1'
#
loop_
_entity.id
_entity.type
_entity.pdbx_description
1 polymer ?
#
loop_
_entity_poly.entity_id
_entity_poly.type
_entity_poly.pdbx_seq_one_letter_code
_entity_poly.pdbx_strand_id
1 'polypeptide(L)'
;MSDEDQRYDFRIVSADGESTISFLLEKYVPGELPSISCAIEIKDHKFTGRGSNVWFTLREFESFVRRLKEGKVENRIELASRFPEDFEMSVETLRIRKEQLAIRYFLSTGKYGANADRIEVKLSGGFEIDQACYASMIERFGRLSSMAKAKSGDIKLD
;
A
#
# COMPACT_ATOMS: atom_id res chain seq x y z
N MET A 1 -0.17 2.12 24.20
CA MET A 1 -0.05 2.40 22.75
C MET A 1 0.84 3.60 22.61
N SER A 2 1.95 3.47 21.89
CA SER A 2 2.90 4.58 21.71
C SER A 2 2.32 5.62 20.74
N ASP A 3 2.72 6.88 20.87
CA ASP A 3 2.21 7.98 20.03
C ASP A 3 2.49 7.77 18.52
N GLU A 4 3.44 6.90 18.15
CA GLU A 4 3.74 6.53 16.75
C GLU A 4 2.64 5.66 16.10
N ASP A 5 1.83 4.95 16.88
CA ASP A 5 0.75 4.10 16.36
C ASP A 5 -0.52 4.88 15.97
N GLN A 6 -0.62 6.16 16.36
CA GLN A 6 -1.77 7.01 16.01
C GLN A 6 -1.63 7.72 14.66
N ARG A 7 -0.46 7.68 14.04
CA ARG A 7 -0.16 8.45 12.82
C ARG A 7 -0.67 7.79 11.53
N TYR A 8 -0.89 6.48 11.52
CA TYR A 8 -1.20 5.71 10.30
C TYR A 8 -2.55 5.00 10.44
N ASP A 9 -3.30 4.90 9.34
CA ASP A 9 -4.60 4.19 9.33
C ASP A 9 -4.43 2.68 9.46
N PHE A 10 -3.35 2.14 8.89
CA PHE A 10 -2.94 0.76 9.14
C PHE A 10 -1.46 0.54 8.80
N ARG A 11 -0.93 -0.57 9.33
CA ARG A 11 0.45 -0.99 9.17
C ARG A 11 0.48 -2.47 8.84
N ILE A 12 1.32 -2.83 7.89
CA ILE A 12 1.72 -4.21 7.60
C ILE A 12 3.05 -4.43 8.31
N VAL A 13 3.19 -5.55 9.03
CA VAL A 13 4.34 -5.86 9.87
C VAL A 13 4.90 -7.21 9.47
N SER A 14 6.21 -7.33 9.38
CA SER A 14 6.90 -8.58 9.10
C SER A 14 6.71 -9.59 10.22
N ALA A 15 6.90 -10.88 9.91
CA ALA A 15 6.77 -11.97 10.87
C ALA A 15 7.77 -11.86 12.05
N ASP A 16 8.92 -11.22 11.86
CA ASP A 16 9.90 -10.94 12.91
C ASP A 16 9.65 -9.62 13.65
N GLY A 17 8.69 -8.80 13.20
CA GLY A 17 8.34 -7.51 13.80
C GLY A 17 9.27 -6.35 13.46
N GLU A 18 10.33 -6.58 12.68
CA GLU A 18 11.40 -5.59 12.45
C GLU A 18 11.15 -4.69 11.24
N SER A 19 10.28 -5.13 10.32
CA SER A 19 9.99 -4.45 9.06
C SER A 19 8.51 -4.11 8.94
N THR A 20 8.19 -2.94 8.38
CA THR A 20 6.83 -2.44 8.29
C THR A 20 6.58 -1.65 7.00
N ILE A 21 5.35 -1.72 6.49
CA ILE A 21 4.80 -0.76 5.51
C ILE A 21 3.58 -0.12 6.15
N SER A 22 3.67 1.18 6.41
CA SER A 22 2.61 1.97 7.05
C SER A 22 1.91 2.83 6.01
N PHE A 23 0.58 2.87 6.08
CA PHE A 23 -0.27 3.62 5.16
C PHE A 23 -1.09 4.64 5.94
N LEU A 24 -1.09 5.88 5.46
CA LEU A 24 -1.94 6.95 5.93
C LEU A 24 -2.78 7.44 4.74
N LEU A 25 -4.09 7.27 4.82
CA LEU A 25 -5.05 7.81 3.86
C LEU A 25 -5.09 9.32 4.01
N GLU A 26 -4.71 10.02 2.96
CA GLU A 26 -4.71 11.49 2.94
C GLU A 26 -6.04 12.02 2.43
N LYS A 27 -6.51 11.49 1.29
CA LYS A 27 -7.74 11.96 0.63
C LYS A 27 -8.33 10.92 -0.30
N TYR A 28 -9.64 11.04 -0.47
CA TYR A 28 -10.35 10.49 -1.63
C TYR A 28 -10.39 11.56 -2.72
N VAL A 29 -10.09 11.17 -3.96
CA VAL A 29 -10.07 12.06 -5.12
C VAL A 29 -11.23 11.63 -6.05
N PRO A 30 -12.35 12.38 -6.07
CA PRO A 30 -13.45 12.12 -7.01
C PRO A 30 -13.06 12.55 -8.44
N GLY A 31 -13.79 12.04 -9.43
CA GLY A 31 -13.62 12.40 -10.84
C GLY A 31 -13.88 11.21 -11.76
N GLU A 32 -13.48 11.33 -13.03
CA GLU A 32 -13.61 10.25 -14.02
C GLU A 32 -12.77 9.01 -13.66
N LEU A 33 -11.66 9.22 -12.93
CA LEU A 33 -10.82 8.18 -12.36
C LEU A 33 -10.76 8.33 -10.83
N PRO A 34 -11.82 7.91 -10.10
CA PRO A 34 -11.84 7.92 -8.64
C PRO A 34 -10.60 7.26 -8.08
N SER A 35 -9.96 7.91 -7.12
CA SER A 35 -8.68 7.47 -6.58
C SER A 35 -8.58 7.69 -5.07
N ILE A 36 -7.68 6.96 -4.42
CA ILE A 36 -7.25 7.21 -3.05
C ILE A 36 -5.80 7.68 -3.05
N SER A 37 -5.51 8.73 -2.28
CA SER A 37 -4.14 9.21 -2.04
C SER A 37 -3.70 8.74 -0.67
N CYS A 38 -2.53 8.13 -0.62
CA CYS A 38 -1.91 7.68 0.62
C CYS A 38 -0.51 8.28 0.77
N ALA A 39 -0.13 8.58 2.01
CA ALA A 39 1.28 8.59 2.39
C ALA A 39 1.69 7.17 2.78
N ILE A 40 2.86 6.75 2.34
CA ILE A 40 3.42 5.42 2.60
C ILE A 40 4.77 5.60 3.28
N GLU A 41 4.96 4.88 4.38
CA GLU A 41 6.27 4.75 5.02
C GLU A 41 6.69 3.29 4.99
N ILE A 42 7.92 3.03 4.57
CA ILE A 42 8.54 1.72 4.60
C ILE A 42 9.69 1.79 5.58
N LYS A 43 9.71 0.91 6.57
CA LYS A 43 10.86 0.66 7.45
C LYS A 43 11.25 -0.79 7.26
N ASP A 44 12.43 -1.06 6.75
CA ASP A 44 12.92 -2.43 6.54
C ASP A 44 14.35 -2.51 7.05
N HIS A 45 14.50 -3.08 8.24
CA HIS A 45 15.70 -3.19 9.07
C HIS A 45 16.65 -1.97 9.06
N LYS A 46 17.38 -1.79 7.96
CA LYS A 46 18.47 -0.81 7.79
C LYS A 46 18.06 0.46 7.06
N PHE A 47 16.88 0.50 6.45
CA PHE A 47 16.46 1.65 5.66
C PHE A 47 15.03 2.07 5.94
N THR A 48 14.78 3.35 5.68
CA THR A 48 13.45 3.95 5.77
C THR A 48 13.19 4.77 4.53
N GLY A 49 12.06 4.50 3.87
CA GLY A 49 11.58 5.27 2.73
C GLY A 49 10.22 5.88 3.07
N ARG A 50 9.96 7.06 2.52
CA ARG A 50 8.65 7.72 2.63
C ARG A 50 8.21 8.19 1.27
N GLY A 51 7.00 7.84 0.91
CA GLY A 51 6.27 8.43 -0.21
C GLY A 51 5.07 9.23 0.29
N SER A 52 4.79 10.36 -0.35
CA SER A 52 3.61 11.20 -0.11
C SER A 52 2.85 11.37 -1.42
N ASN A 53 1.51 11.47 -1.36
CA ASN A 53 0.68 11.51 -2.56
C ASN A 53 0.86 10.28 -3.48
N VAL A 54 0.89 9.08 -2.91
CA VAL A 54 0.83 7.83 -3.66
C VAL A 54 -0.61 7.54 -4.04
N TRP A 55 -0.93 7.54 -5.34
CA TRP A 55 -2.31 7.46 -5.82
C TRP A 55 -2.64 6.08 -6.38
N PHE A 56 -3.67 5.46 -5.82
CA PHE A 56 -4.25 4.23 -6.36
C PHE A 56 -5.62 4.54 -6.94
N THR A 57 -5.86 4.11 -8.18
CA THR A 57 -7.22 4.17 -8.70
C THR A 57 -8.11 3.25 -7.87
N LEU A 58 -9.34 3.68 -7.58
CA LEU A 58 -10.26 2.93 -6.74
C LEU A 58 -10.55 1.55 -7.35
N ARG A 59 -10.61 1.47 -8.68
CA ARG A 59 -10.76 0.21 -9.42
C ARG A 59 -9.61 -0.77 -9.17
N GLU A 60 -8.36 -0.32 -9.27
CA GLU A 60 -7.18 -1.17 -9.05
C GLU A 60 -7.11 -1.61 -7.59
N PHE A 61 -7.35 -0.68 -6.66
CA PHE A 61 -7.37 -0.96 -5.22
C PHE A 61 -8.45 -1.98 -4.85
N GLU A 62 -9.67 -1.84 -5.38
CA GLU A 62 -10.76 -2.80 -5.16
C GLU A 62 -10.46 -4.17 -5.73
N SER A 63 -9.88 -4.21 -6.94
CA SER A 63 -9.47 -5.46 -7.56
C SER A 63 -8.43 -6.18 -6.70
N PHE A 64 -7.44 -5.44 -6.18
CA PHE A 64 -6.44 -5.95 -5.25
C PHE A 64 -7.09 -6.54 -3.99
N VAL A 65 -7.95 -5.79 -3.31
CA VAL A 65 -8.64 -6.25 -2.08
C VAL A 65 -9.48 -7.50 -2.34
N ARG A 66 -10.22 -7.54 -3.44
CA ARG A 66 -11.02 -8.70 -3.81
C ARG A 66 -10.14 -9.94 -4.00
N ARG A 67 -9.02 -9.81 -4.73
CA ARG A 67 -8.09 -10.92 -4.96
C ARG A 67 -7.46 -11.43 -3.67
N LEU A 68 -7.13 -10.54 -2.72
CA LEU A 68 -6.67 -10.96 -1.39
C LEU A 68 -7.74 -11.77 -0.65
N LYS A 69 -9.00 -11.31 -0.66
CA LYS A 69 -10.13 -11.99 -0.01
C LYS A 69 -10.42 -13.38 -0.58
N GLU A 70 -10.23 -13.55 -1.89
CA GLU A 70 -10.44 -14.84 -2.55
C GLU A 70 -9.41 -15.90 -2.13
N GLY A 71 -8.34 -15.52 -1.41
CA GLY A 71 -7.37 -16.46 -0.82
C GLY A 71 -6.50 -17.20 -1.85
N LYS A 72 -6.66 -16.91 -3.15
CA LYS A 72 -5.90 -17.53 -4.25
C LYS A 72 -4.59 -16.79 -4.50
N VAL A 73 -3.72 -16.70 -3.50
CA VAL A 73 -2.36 -16.16 -3.67
C VAL A 73 -1.45 -17.20 -4.35
N GLU A 74 -1.92 -17.92 -5.37
CA GLU A 74 -1.14 -19.02 -5.97
C GLU A 74 0.09 -18.52 -6.74
N ASN A 75 0.11 -17.24 -7.13
CA ASN A 75 1.19 -16.64 -7.89
C ASN A 75 1.65 -15.32 -7.27
N ARG A 76 0.90 -14.25 -7.52
CA ARG A 76 1.23 -12.88 -7.11
C ARG A 76 0.00 -12.00 -7.24
N ILE A 77 -0.31 -11.21 -6.22
CA ILE A 77 -1.37 -10.20 -6.24
C ILE A 77 -0.71 -8.85 -6.09
N GLU A 78 -0.96 -7.93 -7.03
CA GLU A 78 -0.22 -6.67 -7.15
C GLU A 78 -1.15 -5.48 -6.94
N LEU A 79 -0.61 -4.46 -6.25
CA LEU A 79 -1.16 -3.12 -6.15
C LEU A 79 -0.07 -2.16 -6.61
N ALA A 80 -0.39 -1.34 -7.61
CA ALA A 80 0.53 -0.33 -8.13
C ALA A 80 -0.16 1.04 -8.09
N SER A 81 0.59 2.05 -7.68
CA SER A 81 0.16 3.44 -7.79
C SER A 81 0.42 3.96 -9.21
N ARG A 82 -0.14 5.12 -9.51
CA ARG A 82 0.19 5.90 -10.70
C ARG A 82 0.61 7.29 -10.26
N PHE A 83 1.82 7.74 -10.64
CA PHE A 83 2.33 9.13 -10.74
C PHE A 83 1.90 10.17 -9.66
N PRO A 84 2.79 11.02 -9.11
CA PRO A 84 4.20 11.25 -9.43
C PRO A 84 5.19 10.43 -8.59
N GLU A 85 4.72 9.75 -7.55
CA GLU A 85 5.48 8.76 -6.81
C GLU A 85 4.95 7.37 -7.12
N ASP A 86 5.87 6.48 -7.47
CA ASP A 86 5.55 5.13 -7.88
C ASP A 86 5.76 4.22 -6.68
N PHE A 87 4.68 3.66 -6.17
CA PHE A 87 4.71 2.60 -5.19
C PHE A 87 4.06 1.37 -5.80
N GLU A 88 4.77 0.26 -5.71
CA GLU A 88 4.26 -1.05 -6.06
C GLU A 88 4.39 -1.96 -4.86
N MET A 89 3.38 -2.79 -4.65
CA MET A 89 3.38 -3.82 -3.64
C MET A 89 2.80 -5.08 -4.24
N SER A 90 3.34 -6.23 -3.84
CA SER A 90 2.74 -7.50 -4.18
C SER A 90 2.78 -8.48 -3.03
N VAL A 91 1.71 -9.25 -2.89
CA VAL A 91 1.63 -10.39 -1.97
C VAL A 91 1.82 -11.66 -2.79
N GLU A 92 2.75 -12.52 -2.39
CA GLU A 92 3.07 -13.78 -3.06
C GLU A 92 3.22 -14.93 -2.05
N THR A 93 2.92 -16.15 -2.48
CA THR A 93 3.21 -17.35 -1.68
C THR A 93 4.63 -17.82 -1.95
N LEU A 94 5.39 -18.10 -0.90
CA LEU A 94 6.75 -18.59 -1.04
C LEU A 94 6.74 -20.05 -1.51
N ARG A 95 7.37 -20.32 -2.66
CA ARG A 95 7.39 -21.65 -3.29
C ARG A 95 7.97 -22.76 -2.40
N ILE A 96 8.85 -22.41 -1.48
CA ILE A 96 9.55 -23.36 -0.59
C ILE A 96 8.62 -23.82 0.55
N ARG A 97 7.67 -22.97 0.98
CA ARG A 97 6.72 -23.24 2.06
C ARG A 97 5.36 -22.68 1.66
N LYS A 98 4.49 -23.53 1.10
CA LYS A 98 3.17 -23.19 0.51
C LYS A 98 2.18 -22.45 1.42
N GLU A 99 2.57 -22.17 2.67
CA GLU A 99 1.77 -21.48 3.69
C GLU A 99 2.40 -20.15 4.14
N GLN A 100 3.64 -19.86 3.71
CA GLN A 100 4.30 -18.60 3.97
C GLN A 100 3.99 -17.59 2.88
N LEU A 101 3.59 -16.40 3.31
CA LEU A 101 3.31 -15.26 2.46
C LEU A 101 4.45 -14.27 2.58
N ALA A 102 4.80 -13.63 1.47
CA ALA A 102 5.76 -12.55 1.45
C ALA A 102 5.14 -11.33 0.77
N ILE A 103 5.55 -10.17 1.26
CA ILE A 103 5.33 -8.90 0.59
C ILE A 103 6.61 -8.51 -0.12
N ARG A 104 6.48 -8.17 -1.40
CA ARG A 104 7.50 -7.39 -2.12
C ARG A 104 6.98 -5.98 -2.30
N TYR A 105 7.89 -5.03 -2.27
CA TYR A 105 7.54 -3.64 -2.52
C TYR A 105 8.62 -2.93 -3.33
N PHE A 106 8.20 -1.85 -3.97
CA PHE A 106 9.02 -0.88 -4.63
C PHE A 106 8.45 0.51 -4.31
N LEU A 107 9.31 1.48 -4.04
CA LEU A 107 8.96 2.87 -3.86
C LEU A 107 9.98 3.73 -4.59
N SER A 108 9.53 4.54 -5.54
CA SER A 108 10.32 5.59 -6.18
C SER A 108 9.74 6.95 -5.84
N THR A 109 10.62 7.84 -5.38
CA THR A 109 10.28 9.25 -5.14
C THR A 109 11.21 10.14 -5.95
N GLY A 110 10.67 11.21 -6.52
CA GLY A 110 11.42 12.16 -7.33
C GLY A 110 11.31 13.57 -6.76
N LYS A 111 12.42 14.29 -6.68
CA LYS A 111 12.44 15.73 -6.36
C LYS A 111 13.33 16.47 -7.36
N TYR A 112 12.94 17.69 -7.70
CA TYR A 112 13.79 18.59 -8.46
C TYR A 112 14.73 19.32 -7.50
N GLY A 113 16.03 19.22 -7.74
CA GLY A 113 17.05 19.99 -7.05
C GLY A 113 17.08 21.44 -7.52
N ALA A 114 17.86 22.27 -6.82
CA ALA A 114 17.98 23.71 -7.10
C ALA A 114 18.45 24.05 -8.53
N ASN A 115 19.16 23.11 -9.17
CA ASN A 115 19.71 23.27 -10.53
C ASN A 115 18.85 22.62 -11.62
N ALA A 116 17.57 22.32 -11.34
CA ALA A 116 16.68 21.54 -12.22
C ALA A 116 17.10 20.07 -12.46
N ASP A 117 18.14 19.58 -11.78
CA ASP A 117 18.48 18.16 -11.75
C ASP A 117 17.40 17.36 -11.00
N ARG A 118 16.90 16.28 -11.61
CA ARG A 118 15.97 15.36 -10.95
C ARG A 118 16.74 14.37 -10.08
N ILE A 119 16.51 14.42 -8.78
CA ILE A 119 16.99 13.41 -7.83
C ILE A 119 15.89 12.38 -7.66
N GLU A 120 16.20 11.13 -7.98
CA GLU A 120 15.31 9.99 -7.81
C GLU A 120 15.86 9.07 -6.71
N VAL A 121 15.02 8.75 -5.72
CA VAL A 121 15.33 7.77 -4.68
C VAL A 121 14.45 6.56 -4.89
N LYS A 122 15.08 5.40 -5.11
CA LYS A 122 14.41 4.10 -5.27
C LYS A 122 14.69 3.22 -4.08
N LEU A 123 13.64 2.58 -3.60
CA LEU A 123 13.67 1.61 -2.53
C LEU A 123 12.93 0.36 -2.98
N SER A 124 13.54 -0.80 -2.81
CA SER A 124 12.88 -2.07 -3.06
C SER A 124 13.33 -3.11 -2.06
N GLY A 125 12.43 -4.03 -1.77
CA GLY A 125 12.67 -5.06 -0.77
C GLY A 125 11.48 -5.98 -0.63
N GLY A 126 11.48 -6.73 0.46
CA GLY A 126 10.38 -7.60 0.81
C GLY A 126 10.64 -8.37 2.09
N PHE A 127 9.55 -8.75 2.75
CA PHE A 127 9.59 -9.45 4.02
C PHE A 127 8.45 -10.47 4.12
N GLU A 128 8.65 -11.49 4.96
CA GLU A 128 7.64 -12.49 5.28
C GLU A 128 6.56 -11.88 6.19
N ILE A 129 5.31 -12.29 5.98
CA ILE A 129 4.18 -11.98 6.86
C ILE A 129 3.52 -13.27 7.33
N ASP A 130 2.93 -13.23 8.53
CA ASP A 130 2.13 -14.33 9.03
C ASP A 130 0.67 -14.22 8.56
N GLN A 131 -0.12 -15.25 8.88
CA GLN A 131 -1.54 -15.32 8.52
C GLN A 131 -2.39 -14.29 9.27
N ALA A 132 -1.99 -13.90 10.49
CA ALA A 132 -2.70 -12.89 11.28
C ALA A 132 -2.56 -11.50 10.65
N CYS A 133 -1.35 -11.15 10.22
CA CYS A 133 -1.03 -9.95 9.46
C CYS A 133 -1.78 -9.94 8.12
N TYR A 134 -1.77 -11.06 7.39
CA TYR A 134 -2.51 -11.19 6.14
C TYR A 134 -4.02 -10.96 6.32
N ALA A 135 -4.64 -11.55 7.34
CA ALA A 135 -6.05 -11.35 7.66
C ALA A 135 -6.35 -9.90 8.04
N SER A 136 -5.48 -9.28 8.87
CA SER A 136 -5.61 -7.87 9.24
C SER A 136 -5.51 -6.95 8.03
N MET A 137 -4.57 -7.23 7.11
CA MET A 137 -4.39 -6.49 5.87
C MET A 137 -5.65 -6.52 5.00
N ILE A 138 -6.29 -7.69 4.84
CA ILE A 138 -7.58 -7.82 4.13
C ILE A 138 -8.66 -6.95 4.77
N GLU A 139 -8.77 -6.98 6.09
CA GLU A 139 -9.78 -6.20 6.83
C GLU A 139 -9.54 -4.69 6.64
N ARG A 140 -8.30 -4.23 6.81
CA ARG A 140 -7.93 -2.81 6.76
C ARG A 140 -8.10 -2.25 5.35
N PHE A 141 -7.59 -2.93 4.32
CA PHE A 141 -7.82 -2.50 2.94
C PHE A 141 -9.30 -2.57 2.55
N GLY A 142 -10.03 -3.58 3.05
CA GLY A 142 -11.48 -3.68 2.88
C GLY A 142 -12.23 -2.46 3.43
N ARG A 143 -11.89 -2.02 4.65
CA ARG A 143 -12.48 -0.82 5.27
C ARG A 143 -12.17 0.44 4.46
N LEU A 144 -10.92 0.62 4.02
CA LEU A 144 -10.52 1.76 3.18
C LEU A 144 -11.30 1.80 1.87
N SER A 145 -11.48 0.66 1.21
CA SER A 145 -12.28 0.56 0.00
C SER A 145 -13.75 0.94 0.24
N SER A 146 -14.36 0.46 1.33
CA SER A 146 -15.73 0.82 1.70
C SER A 146 -15.88 2.31 2.02
N MET A 147 -14.92 2.91 2.72
CA MET A 147 -14.94 4.35 3.03
C MET A 147 -14.82 5.21 1.77
N ALA A 148 -13.96 4.81 0.83
CA ALA A 148 -13.83 5.49 -0.45
C ALA A 148 -15.15 5.43 -1.25
N LYS A 149 -15.87 4.30 -1.24
CA LYS A 149 -17.19 4.16 -1.87
C LYS A 149 -18.27 5.05 -1.26
N ALA A 150 -18.32 5.12 0.08
CA ALA A 150 -19.29 5.98 0.75
C ALA A 150 -19.12 7.44 0.33
N LYS A 151 -17.86 7.91 0.26
CA LYS A 151 -17.52 9.26 -0.19
C LYS A 151 -17.72 9.48 -1.70
N SER A 152 -17.69 8.41 -2.51
CA SER A 152 -17.98 8.50 -3.95
C SER A 152 -19.48 8.57 -4.27
N GLY A 153 -20.32 7.94 -3.43
CA GLY A 153 -21.77 7.87 -3.59
C GLY A 153 -22.54 9.15 -3.24
N ASP A 154 -21.89 10.11 -2.59
CA ASP A 154 -22.47 11.43 -2.27
C ASP A 154 -22.51 12.39 -3.47
N ILE A 155 -22.01 11.98 -4.64
CA ILE A 155 -22.16 12.75 -5.88
C ILE A 155 -23.46 12.31 -6.57
N LYS A 156 -24.56 12.97 -6.20
CA LYS A 156 -25.75 13.00 -7.06
C LYS A 156 -25.37 13.74 -8.34
N LEU A 157 -25.37 13.02 -9.46
CA LEU A 157 -25.49 13.64 -10.76
C LEU A 157 -26.93 14.14 -10.86
N ASP A 158 -27.13 15.44 -10.67
CA ASP A 158 -28.34 16.14 -11.10
C ASP A 158 -28.37 16.24 -12.64
#